data_AF-A0A7Y1XSC0-F1
#
_entry.id   AF-A0A7Y1XSC0-F1
#
_cell.length_a   1.000
_cell.length_b   1.000
_cell.length_c   1.000
_cell.angle_alpha   90.00
_cell.angle_beta   90.00
_cell.angle_gamma   90.00
#
_symmetry.space_group_name_H-M   'P 1'
#
loop_
_entity.id
_entity.type
_entity.pdbx_description
1 polymer ?
#
loop_
_entity_poly.entity_id
_entity_poly.type
_entity_poly.pdbx_seq_one_letter_code
_entity_poly.pdbx_strand_id
1 'polypeptide(L)'
;LCLLDRDNRLLFTGDTFYPASLYAHLNGSDVALYAATASRLAALSAEVDVLLPAHNIPLTDSQYLRQLAAAFDDIQSGRGEYALTDGHREYDFGDFSVIVPNE
;
A
#
# COMPACT_ATOMS: atom_id res chain seq x y z
N LEU A 1 2.48 10.03 -6.57
CA LEU A 1 1.64 10.27 -7.77
C LEU A 1 1.45 8.92 -8.46
N CYS A 2 0.24 8.58 -8.89
CA CYS A 2 -0.01 7.39 -9.73
C CYS A 2 -0.47 7.81 -11.13
N LEU A 3 -0.19 7.01 -12.16
CA LEU A 3 -0.61 7.26 -13.54
C LEU A 3 -1.50 6.11 -14.02
N LEU A 4 -2.71 6.44 -14.46
CA LEU A 4 -3.72 5.47 -14.91
C LEU A 4 -3.83 5.48 -16.43
N ASP A 5 -3.61 4.33 -17.05
CA ASP A 5 -3.92 4.04 -18.44
C ASP A 5 -5.18 3.18 -18.50
N ARG A 6 -6.30 3.79 -18.89
CA ARG A 6 -7.60 3.11 -18.94
C ARG A 6 -7.75 2.19 -20.13
N ASP A 7 -7.10 2.51 -21.24
CA ASP A 7 -7.23 1.75 -22.48
C ASP A 7 -6.52 0.40 -22.33
N ASN A 8 -5.38 0.39 -21.62
CA ASN A 8 -4.63 -0.83 -21.30
C ASN A 8 -4.90 -1.39 -19.90
N ARG A 9 -5.74 -0.72 -19.10
CA ARG A 9 -6.11 -1.12 -17.72
C ARG A 9 -4.90 -1.27 -16.79
N LEU A 10 -3.93 -0.36 -16.92
CA LEU A 10 -2.68 -0.32 -16.17
C LEU A 10 -2.67 0.83 -15.18
N LEU A 11 -2.07 0.62 -14.01
CA LEU A 11 -1.81 1.68 -13.03
C LEU A 11 -0.35 1.67 -12.60
N PHE A 12 0.38 2.73 -12.96
CA PHE A 12 1.70 2.98 -12.38
C PHE A 12 1.55 3.52 -10.96
N THR A 13 2.00 2.75 -9.97
CA THR A 13 1.88 3.07 -8.54
C THR A 13 3.12 3.76 -7.97
N GLY A 14 4.27 3.63 -8.65
CA GLY A 14 5.56 4.08 -8.12
C GLY A 14 5.83 3.47 -6.75
N ASP A 15 6.17 4.31 -5.77
CA ASP A 15 6.39 3.90 -4.38
C ASP A 15 5.12 3.88 -3.52
N THR A 16 3.96 4.22 -4.11
CA THR A 16 2.67 4.17 -3.40
C THR A 16 2.23 2.72 -3.12
N PHE A 17 2.71 1.77 -3.92
CA PHE A 17 2.56 0.34 -3.65
C PHE A 17 3.59 -0.45 -4.45
N TYR A 18 4.26 -1.39 -3.77
CA TYR A 18 5.07 -2.48 -4.32
C TYR A 18 5.02 -3.66 -3.32
N PRO A 19 5.16 -4.92 -3.76
CA PRO A 19 5.04 -6.10 -2.89
C PRO A 19 6.32 -6.35 -2.07
N ALA A 20 6.55 -5.48 -1.09
CA ALA A 20 7.57 -5.57 -0.04
C ALA A 20 7.21 -4.60 1.10
N SER A 21 8.14 -4.32 2.02
CA SER A 21 7.89 -3.39 3.12
C SER A 21 7.62 -1.96 2.64
N LEU A 22 6.48 -1.40 3.03
CA LEU A 22 6.07 -0.02 2.75
C LEU A 22 6.44 0.89 3.93
N TYR A 23 7.29 1.88 3.69
CA TYR A 23 7.92 2.72 4.73
C TYR A 23 7.07 3.95 5.10
N ALA A 24 5.88 3.71 5.66
CA ALA A 24 4.94 4.77 6.07
C ALA A 24 5.38 5.58 7.31
N HIS A 25 6.52 5.27 7.93
CA HIS A 25 7.08 5.96 9.09
C HIS A 25 8.12 7.04 8.77
N LEU A 26 8.59 7.13 7.52
CA LEU A 26 9.61 8.09 7.14
C LEU A 26 9.12 9.54 7.28
N ASN A 27 10.06 10.48 7.44
CA ASN A 27 9.73 11.90 7.53
C ASN A 27 8.97 12.35 6.26
N GLY A 28 7.84 13.02 6.47
CA GLY A 28 6.96 13.47 5.39
C GLY A 28 5.83 12.48 5.04
N SER A 29 5.85 11.27 5.61
CA SER A 29 4.72 10.34 5.53
C SER A 29 3.63 10.71 6.54
N ASP A 30 2.38 10.44 6.15
CA ASP A 30 1.21 10.58 7.02
C ASP A 30 0.34 9.31 6.85
N VAL A 31 0.22 8.54 7.93
CA VAL A 31 -0.48 7.24 7.93
C VAL A 31 -1.97 7.40 7.60
N ALA A 32 -2.60 8.48 8.09
CA ALA A 32 -4.02 8.72 7.83
C ALA A 32 -4.25 9.13 6.37
N LEU A 33 -3.37 9.94 5.81
CA LEU A 33 -3.41 10.30 4.39
C LEU A 33 -3.11 9.10 3.49
N TYR A 34 -2.22 8.20 3.91
CA TYR A 34 -1.91 6.98 3.18
C TYR A 34 -3.12 6.03 3.18
N ALA A 35 -3.80 5.85 4.31
CA ALA A 35 -5.04 5.09 4.36
C ALA A 35 -6.12 5.64 3.41
N ALA A 36 -6.30 6.96 3.39
CA ALA A 36 -7.22 7.62 2.46
C ALA A 36 -6.80 7.40 0.99
N THR A 37 -5.49 7.42 0.71
CA THR A 37 -4.94 7.12 -0.61
C THR A 37 -5.20 5.67 -1.01
N ALA A 38 -4.97 4.71 -0.12
CA ALA A 38 -5.22 3.29 -0.36
C ALA A 38 -6.70 3.03 -0.66
N SER A 39 -7.62 3.64 0.10
CA SER A 39 -9.06 3.58 -0.16
C SER A 39 -9.42 4.12 -1.56
N ARG A 40 -8.84 5.27 -1.94
CA ARG A 40 -9.05 5.86 -3.27
C ARG A 40 -8.52 4.95 -4.39
N LEU A 41 -7.39 4.28 -4.20
CA LEU A 41 -6.85 3.35 -5.18
C LEU A 41 -7.69 2.07 -5.27
N ALA A 42 -8.17 1.53 -4.14
CA ALA A 42 -9.06 0.38 -4.13
C ALA A 42 -10.35 0.60 -4.94
N ALA A 43 -10.88 1.83 -4.94
CA ALA A 43 -12.04 2.19 -5.76
C ALA A 43 -11.79 2.08 -7.28
N LEU A 44 -10.52 2.12 -7.73
CA LEU A 44 -10.14 1.93 -9.13
C LEU A 44 -9.97 0.46 -9.52
N SER A 45 -10.12 -0.49 -8.58
CA SER A 45 -9.79 -1.90 -8.82
C SER A 45 -10.65 -2.61 -9.87
N ALA A 46 -11.78 -2.02 -10.30
CA ALA A 46 -12.57 -2.52 -11.43
C ALA A 46 -12.07 -1.99 -12.79
N GLU A 47 -11.35 -0.87 -12.80
CA GLU A 47 -10.80 -0.21 -13.99
C GLU A 47 -9.36 -0.65 -14.32
N VAL A 48 -8.71 -1.37 -13.41
CA VAL A 48 -7.28 -1.74 -13.49
C VAL A 48 -7.14 -3.25 -13.32
N ASP A 49 -6.32 -3.87 -14.17
CA ASP A 49 -5.95 -5.29 -14.07
C ASP A 49 -4.52 -5.45 -13.53
N VAL A 50 -3.60 -4.56 -13.94
CA VAL A 50 -2.18 -4.67 -13.63
C VAL A 50 -1.62 -3.38 -13.03
N LEU A 51 -0.87 -3.52 -11.96
CA LEU A 51 -0.08 -2.49 -11.31
C LEU A 51 1.35 -2.53 -11.84
N LEU A 52 1.94 -1.35 -12.00
CA LEU A 52 3.33 -1.14 -12.38
C LEU A 52 4.05 -0.41 -11.23
N PRO A 53 4.60 -1.15 -10.25
CA PRO A 53 5.38 -0.57 -9.17
C PRO A 53 6.73 -0.03 -9.65
N ALA A 54 7.36 0.83 -8.85
CA ALA A 54 8.75 1.24 -9.09
C ALA A 54 9.78 0.16 -8.73
N HIS A 55 9.40 -0.82 -7.91
CA HIS A 55 10.30 -1.79 -7.30
C HIS A 55 9.77 -3.23 -7.33
N ASN A 56 10.69 -4.19 -7.17
CA ASN A 56 10.46 -5.62 -7.00
C ASN A 56 9.83 -6.34 -8.19
N ILE A 57 8.51 -6.28 -8.34
CA ILE A 57 7.74 -7.07 -9.30
C ILE A 57 7.13 -6.12 -10.34
N PRO A 58 7.59 -6.14 -11.60
CA PRO A 58 7.22 -5.13 -12.60
C PRO A 58 5.74 -5.19 -13.02
N LEU A 59 5.10 -6.36 -12.91
CA LEU A 59 3.69 -6.58 -13.21
C LEU A 59 3.03 -7.24 -12.00
N THR A 60 2.19 -6.49 -11.30
CA THR A 60 1.55 -6.92 -10.06
C THR A 60 0.03 -6.88 -10.22
N ASP A 61 -0.71 -7.80 -9.62
CA ASP A 61 -2.17 -7.90 -9.80
C ASP A 61 -2.92 -6.73 -9.14
N SER A 62 -4.02 -6.24 -9.74
CA SER A 62 -4.78 -5.13 -9.15
C SER A 62 -5.50 -5.47 -7.83
N GLN A 63 -5.58 -6.75 -7.44
CA GLN A 63 -6.12 -7.19 -6.15
C GLN A 63 -5.41 -6.52 -4.96
N TYR A 64 -4.12 -6.21 -5.12
CA TYR A 64 -3.32 -5.57 -4.08
C TYR A 64 -3.86 -4.18 -3.71
N LEU A 65 -4.59 -3.49 -4.58
CA LEU A 65 -5.21 -2.21 -4.23
C LEU A 65 -6.25 -2.36 -3.11
N ARG A 66 -7.04 -3.45 -3.15
CA ARG A 66 -8.02 -3.75 -2.10
C ARG A 66 -7.34 -4.28 -0.84
N GLN A 67 -6.29 -5.08 -0.97
CA GLN A 67 -5.52 -5.58 0.17
C GLN A 67 -4.81 -4.43 0.90
N LEU A 68 -4.24 -3.46 0.18
CA LEU A 68 -3.64 -2.27 0.78
C LEU A 68 -4.67 -1.45 1.57
N ALA A 69 -5.88 -1.26 1.03
CA ALA A 69 -6.94 -0.56 1.75
C ALA A 69 -7.38 -1.31 3.02
N ALA A 70 -7.51 -2.64 2.95
CA ALA A 70 -7.81 -3.46 4.13
C ALA A 70 -6.69 -3.39 5.18
N ALA A 71 -5.43 -3.46 4.75
CA ALA A 71 -4.28 -3.32 5.63
C ALA A 71 -4.28 -2.00 6.41
N PHE A 72 -4.62 -0.89 5.75
CA PHE A 72 -4.73 0.40 6.43
C PHE A 72 -5.95 0.50 7.36
N ASP A 73 -7.07 -0.18 7.06
CA ASP A 73 -8.22 -0.25 7.98
C ASP A 73 -7.85 -1.00 9.28
N ASP A 74 -7.11 -2.10 9.16
CA ASP A 74 -6.60 -2.87 10.29
C ASP A 74 -5.65 -2.02 11.15
N ILE A 75 -4.66 -1.36 10.52
CA ILE A 75 -3.73 -0.47 11.22
C ILE A 75 -4.46 0.67 11.95
N GLN A 76 -5.38 1.37 11.27
CA GLN A 76 -6.09 2.52 11.84
C GLN A 76 -7.06 2.15 12.95
N SER A 77 -7.65 0.95 12.87
CA SER A 77 -8.55 0.46 13.90
C SER A 77 -7.83 -0.12 15.13
N GLY A 78 -6.49 -0.15 15.11
CA GLY A 78 -5.69 -0.77 16.15
C GLY A 78 -5.86 -2.29 16.19
N ARG A 79 -6.36 -2.89 15.11
CA ARG A 79 -6.52 -4.34 14.97
C ARG A 79 -5.34 -4.86 14.15
N GLY A 80 -4.41 -5.54 14.80
CA GLY A 80 -3.29 -6.15 14.09
C GLY A 80 -2.12 -6.40 15.01
N GLU A 81 -1.58 -7.61 14.93
CA GLU A 81 -0.28 -7.90 15.53
C GLU A 81 0.81 -7.20 14.71
N TYR A 82 1.80 -6.67 15.41
CA TYR A 82 2.96 -6.05 14.77
C TYR A 82 4.24 -6.50 15.47
N ALA A 83 5.33 -6.51 14.72
CA ALA A 83 6.68 -6.59 15.26
C ALA A 83 7.27 -5.18 15.37
N LEU A 84 8.24 -4.99 16.26
CA LEU A 84 9.06 -3.78 16.26
C LEU A 84 10.25 -3.99 15.32
N THR A 85 10.31 -3.19 14.26
CA THR A 85 11.40 -3.15 13.28
C THR A 85 12.00 -1.75 13.30
N ASP A 86 13.27 -1.63 13.65
CA ASP A 86 13.99 -0.35 13.81
C ASP A 86 13.25 0.67 14.70
N GLY A 87 12.54 0.19 15.72
CA GLY A 87 11.78 1.03 16.65
C GLY A 87 10.42 1.50 16.13
N HIS A 88 9.98 1.00 14.98
CA HIS A 88 8.69 1.26 14.35
C HIS A 88 7.81 0.00 14.34
N ARG A 89 6.50 0.17 14.19
CA ARG A 89 5.55 -0.96 14.13
C ARG A 89 5.48 -1.48 12.70
N GLU A 90 5.83 -2.72 12.48
CA GLU A 90 5.70 -3.40 11.19
C GLU A 90 4.55 -4.41 11.24
N TYR A 91 3.55 -4.19 10.38
CA TYR A 91 2.39 -5.07 10.21
C TYR A 91 2.61 -5.91 8.95
N ASP A 92 2.60 -7.23 9.08
CA ASP A 92 2.79 -8.20 7.98
C ASP A 92 1.44 -8.65 7.41
N PHE A 93 1.27 -8.54 6.09
CA PHE A 93 0.07 -8.95 5.35
C PHE A 93 0.36 -10.06 4.33
N GLY A 94 1.46 -10.79 4.49
CA GLY A 94 1.90 -11.91 3.66
C GLY A 94 2.80 -11.48 2.50
N ASP A 95 2.23 -10.81 1.51
CA ASP A 95 2.94 -10.42 0.28
C ASP A 95 3.63 -9.04 0.40
N PHE A 96 3.22 -8.24 1.38
CA PHE A 96 3.81 -6.95 1.73
C PHE A 96 3.63 -6.67 3.22
N SER A 97 4.41 -5.73 3.74
CA SER A 97 4.24 -5.21 5.10
C SER A 97 4.11 -3.70 5.09
N VAL A 98 3.57 -3.12 6.17
CA VAL A 98 3.49 -1.67 6.36
C VAL A 98 4.17 -1.30 7.65
N ILE A 99 5.19 -0.45 7.55
CA ILE A 99 5.95 0.05 8.70
C ILE A 99 5.47 1.45 9.05
N VAL A 100 4.79 1.61 10.18
CA VAL A 100 4.25 2.89 10.69
C VAL A 100 4.97 3.34 11.97
N PRO A 101 4.93 4.63 12.33
CA PRO A 101 5.54 5.11 13.56
C PRO A 101 5.07 4.34 14.80
N ASN A 102 6.00 4.11 15.73
CA ASN A 102 5.67 3.67 17.07
C ASN A 102 5.28 4.93 17.86
N GLU A 103 4.00 5.04 18.20
CA GLU A 103 3.43 6.19 18.92
C GLU A 103 3.82 6.19 20.40
#